data_AF-A0A257GD14-F1
#
_entry.id   AF-A0A257GD14-F1
#
_cell.length_a   1.000
_cell.length_b   1.000
_cell.length_c   1.000
_cell.angle_alpha   90.00
_cell.angle_beta   90.00
_cell.angle_gamma   90.00
#
_symmetry.space_group_name_H-M   'P 1'
#
loop_
_entity.id
_entity.type
_entity.pdbx_description
1 polymer ?
#
loop_
_entity_poly.entity_id
_entity_poly.type
_entity_poly.pdbx_seq_one_letter_code
_entity_poly.pdbx_strand_id
1 'polypeptide(L)'
;MIPQLLVAHRMRPGRPAPQGGGVVTADDVARFSPLPLTLQADELLVHVEEYLARGVGIDALFVDLLAPAARRLGVLWEEDLCDFLDVTIGLWRLQEVMREIAWGSPVITGPINAPCRALFSPMPGEQHSFGATMVHEVFVRAAWESEVLVAPDMRQLVSKVANKSYDLVGLTVSCDVTTESLSRTIKAIRSVSMCQNVYILVGGHAVNSNPAMALEAGADGSAVDAPGALALANRLVGVSAHRTVNAG
;
A
#
# COMPACT_ATOMS: atom_id res chain seq x y z
N MET A 1 3.23 -36.02 11.54
CA MET A 1 4.68 -35.87 11.29
C MET A 1 4.82 -35.18 9.94
N ILE A 2 5.27 -33.93 9.93
CA ILE A 2 5.60 -33.17 8.71
C ILE A 2 7.09 -32.83 8.83
N PRO A 3 7.96 -33.33 7.94
CA PRO A 3 9.37 -32.97 7.94
C PRO A 3 9.62 -31.60 7.29
N GLN A 4 10.67 -30.99 7.80
CA GLN A 4 11.20 -29.65 7.52
C GLN A 4 11.78 -29.52 6.11
N LEU A 5 11.66 -28.32 5.53
CA LEU A 5 12.73 -27.74 4.74
C LEU A 5 12.70 -26.22 4.90
N LEU A 6 13.37 -25.78 5.97
CA LEU A 6 13.71 -24.40 6.25
C LEU A 6 15.02 -24.09 5.52
N VAL A 7 14.94 -23.56 4.30
CA VAL A 7 16.07 -22.82 3.72
C VAL A 7 15.82 -21.36 4.05
N ALA A 8 16.18 -20.97 5.27
CA ALA A 8 16.29 -19.56 5.61
C ALA A 8 17.51 -19.00 4.87
N HIS A 9 17.28 -18.31 3.75
CA HIS A 9 18.25 -17.33 3.26
C HIS A 9 18.35 -16.23 4.32
N ARG A 10 19.28 -16.41 5.27
CA ARG A 10 19.68 -15.38 6.23
C ARG A 10 20.28 -14.23 5.43
N MET A 11 19.48 -13.21 5.18
CA MET A 11 20.00 -11.89 4.83
C MET A 11 21.01 -11.47 5.88
N ARG A 12 22.25 -11.25 5.44
CA ARG A 12 23.39 -10.92 6.31
C ARG A 12 23.10 -9.58 7.02
N PRO A 13 23.15 -9.51 8.36
CA PRO A 13 23.04 -8.24 9.06
C PRO A 13 24.34 -7.45 8.83
N GLY A 14 24.21 -6.23 8.30
CA GLY A 14 25.34 -5.30 8.14
C GLY A 14 25.51 -4.66 6.77
N ARG A 15 24.53 -4.71 5.86
CA ARG A 15 24.63 -3.97 4.60
C ARG A 15 24.39 -2.48 4.87
N PRO A 16 25.35 -1.57 4.58
CA PRO A 16 25.11 -0.13 4.71
C PRO A 16 23.91 0.25 3.84
N ALA A 17 23.12 1.24 4.30
CA ALA A 17 21.99 1.77 3.54
C ALA A 17 22.46 2.07 2.10
N PRO A 18 21.79 1.55 1.06
CA PRO A 18 22.18 1.84 -0.31
C PRO A 18 22.13 3.35 -0.50
N GLN A 19 23.27 3.94 -0.91
CA GLN A 19 23.32 5.33 -1.32
C GLN A 19 22.48 5.44 -2.59
N GLY A 20 21.28 6.02 -2.45
CA GLY A 20 20.25 6.08 -3.48
C GLY A 20 20.79 6.73 -4.76
N GLY A 21 20.86 5.92 -5.81
CA GLY A 21 21.28 6.35 -7.14
C GLY A 21 20.77 5.44 -8.25
N GLY A 22 20.39 4.21 -7.93
CA GLY A 22 19.71 3.32 -8.86
C GLY A 22 18.26 3.75 -9.07
N VAL A 23 17.83 3.77 -10.34
CA VAL A 23 16.44 4.03 -10.75
C VAL A 23 15.89 2.76 -11.40
N VAL A 24 14.61 2.47 -11.17
CA VAL A 24 13.87 1.44 -11.91
C VAL A 24 13.45 2.01 -13.26
N THR A 25 13.88 1.38 -14.34
CA THR A 25 13.56 1.83 -15.71
C THR A 25 12.28 1.16 -16.22
N ALA A 26 11.66 1.69 -17.28
CA ALA A 26 10.52 1.05 -17.93
C ALA A 26 10.84 -0.35 -18.47
N ASP A 27 12.09 -0.56 -18.89
CA ASP A 27 12.60 -1.85 -19.39
C ASP A 27 12.80 -2.86 -18.24
N ASP A 28 13.22 -2.40 -17.06
CA ASP A 28 13.23 -3.21 -15.84
C ASP A 28 11.82 -3.71 -15.48
N VAL A 29 10.82 -2.81 -15.53
CA VAL A 29 9.42 -3.16 -15.30
C VAL A 29 8.93 -4.17 -16.33
N ALA A 30 9.18 -3.93 -17.62
CA ALA A 30 8.75 -4.81 -18.69
C ALA A 30 9.32 -6.24 -18.54
N ARG A 31 10.59 -6.36 -18.12
CA ARG A 31 11.23 -7.65 -17.83
C ARG A 31 10.68 -8.34 -16.60
N PHE A 32 10.47 -7.59 -15.51
CA PHE A 32 10.07 -8.18 -14.23
C PHE A 32 8.58 -8.54 -14.20
N SER A 33 7.73 -7.74 -14.83
CA SER A 33 6.27 -7.89 -14.79
C SER A 33 5.69 -9.27 -15.14
N PRO A 34 6.21 -10.03 -16.13
CA PRO A 34 5.71 -11.37 -16.41
C PRO A 34 6.24 -12.45 -15.46
N LEU A 35 7.33 -12.20 -14.73
CA LEU A 35 7.99 -13.21 -13.90
C LEU A 35 7.10 -13.80 -12.79
N PRO A 36 6.19 -13.04 -12.14
CA PRO A 36 5.30 -13.61 -11.12
C PRO A 36 4.35 -14.69 -11.65
N LEU A 37 4.14 -14.77 -12.96
CA LEU A 37 3.35 -15.86 -13.56
C LEU A 37 4.12 -17.18 -13.59
N THR A 38 5.45 -17.11 -13.74
CA THR A 38 6.29 -18.30 -13.99
C THR A 38 7.17 -18.70 -12.81
N LEU A 39 7.58 -17.74 -11.98
CA LEU A 39 8.53 -17.94 -10.88
C LEU A 39 7.84 -18.01 -9.53
N GLN A 40 8.46 -18.69 -8.56
CA GLN A 40 8.07 -18.62 -7.16
C GLN A 40 8.64 -17.36 -6.48
N ALA A 41 8.17 -17.06 -5.26
CA ALA A 41 8.54 -15.84 -4.54
C ALA A 41 10.04 -15.77 -4.21
N ASP A 42 10.68 -16.89 -3.88
CA ASP A 42 12.12 -16.97 -3.61
C ASP A 42 12.96 -16.67 -4.86
N GLU A 43 12.53 -17.15 -6.03
CA GLU A 43 13.16 -16.84 -7.31
C GLU A 43 12.97 -15.35 -7.70
N LEU A 44 11.78 -14.79 -7.46
CA LEU A 44 11.52 -13.36 -7.66
C LEU A 44 12.39 -12.48 -6.75
N LEU A 45 12.65 -12.92 -5.52
CA LEU A 45 13.51 -12.18 -4.58
C LEU A 45 14.95 -12.07 -5.10
N VAL A 46 15.48 -13.10 -5.78
CA VAL A 46 16.80 -13.03 -6.43
C VAL A 46 16.84 -11.88 -7.44
N HIS A 47 15.80 -11.72 -8.25
CA HIS A 47 15.70 -10.58 -9.17
C HIS A 47 15.59 -9.24 -8.45
N VAL A 48 14.85 -9.17 -7.34
CA VAL A 48 14.76 -7.95 -6.51
C VAL A 48 16.12 -7.56 -5.94
N GLU A 49 16.93 -8.53 -5.52
CA GLU A 49 18.25 -8.29 -4.96
C GLU A 49 19.21 -7.60 -5.95
N GLU A 50 19.06 -7.84 -7.26
CA GLU A 50 19.83 -7.17 -8.31
C GLU A 50 19.57 -5.65 -8.33
N TYR A 51 18.32 -5.24 -8.14
CA TYR A 51 17.95 -3.82 -8.05
C TYR A 51 18.47 -3.19 -6.76
N LEU A 52 18.39 -3.90 -5.63
CA LEU A 52 19.00 -3.46 -4.38
C LEU A 52 20.53 -3.33 -4.52
N ALA A 53 21.19 -4.23 -5.25
CA ALA A 53 22.61 -4.17 -5.59
C ALA A 53 22.97 -2.95 -6.45
N ARG A 54 22.08 -2.53 -7.35
CA ARG A 54 22.18 -1.28 -8.11
C ARG A 54 21.92 -0.02 -7.27
N GLY A 55 21.57 -0.15 -6.00
CA GLY A 55 21.29 0.98 -5.12
C GLY A 55 19.90 1.60 -5.33
N VAL A 56 18.95 0.83 -5.87
CA VAL A 56 17.53 1.21 -5.91
C VAL A 56 17.00 1.20 -4.48
N GLY A 57 16.32 2.28 -4.08
CA GLY A 57 15.66 2.38 -2.77
C GLY A 57 14.45 1.45 -2.66
N ILE A 58 14.10 1.04 -1.45
CA ILE A 58 12.98 0.09 -1.26
C ILE A 58 11.63 0.74 -1.62
N ASP A 59 11.44 2.02 -1.32
CA ASP A 59 10.22 2.72 -1.70
C ASP A 59 10.04 2.71 -3.24
N ALA A 60 11.14 2.88 -3.99
CA ALA A 60 11.16 2.77 -5.44
C ALA A 60 10.89 1.33 -5.91
N LEU A 61 11.37 0.30 -5.21
CA LEU A 61 11.01 -1.09 -5.53
C LEU A 61 9.50 -1.34 -5.41
N PHE A 62 8.87 -0.86 -4.35
CA PHE A 62 7.44 -1.06 -4.16
C PHE A 62 6.63 -0.32 -5.23
N VAL A 63 6.98 0.92 -5.50
CA VAL A 63 6.14 1.83 -6.31
C VAL A 63 6.47 1.76 -7.80
N ASP A 64 7.75 1.58 -8.13
CA ASP A 64 8.25 1.64 -9.51
C ASP A 64 8.49 0.24 -10.10
N LEU A 65 8.53 -0.83 -9.29
CA LEU A 65 8.70 -2.22 -9.78
C LEU A 65 7.50 -3.12 -9.46
N LEU A 66 7.16 -3.30 -8.18
CA LEU A 66 6.10 -4.24 -7.77
C LEU A 66 4.70 -3.74 -8.16
N ALA A 67 4.40 -2.46 -7.97
CA ALA A 67 3.09 -1.91 -8.34
C ALA A 67 2.83 -1.96 -9.87
N PRO A 68 3.80 -1.58 -10.73
CA PRO A 68 3.65 -1.72 -12.17
C PRO A 68 3.56 -3.18 -12.62
N ALA A 69 4.29 -4.10 -11.98
CA ALA A 69 4.17 -5.53 -12.25
C ALA A 69 2.75 -6.05 -11.94
N ALA A 70 2.20 -5.71 -10.77
CA ALA A 70 0.82 -6.06 -10.41
C ALA A 70 -0.21 -5.50 -11.40
N ARG A 71 -0.02 -4.24 -11.86
CA ARG A 71 -0.87 -3.65 -12.90
C ARG A 71 -0.76 -4.41 -14.22
N ARG A 72 0.45 -4.80 -14.62
CA ARG A 72 0.66 -5.54 -15.86
C ARG A 72 -0.01 -6.91 -15.82
N LEU A 73 -0.05 -7.60 -14.67
CA LEU A 73 -0.81 -8.85 -14.52
C LEU A 73 -2.31 -8.63 -14.79
N GLY A 74 -2.88 -7.53 -14.29
CA GLY A 74 -4.26 -7.15 -14.59
C GLY A 74 -4.49 -6.92 -16.09
N VAL A 75 -3.60 -6.18 -16.75
CA VAL A 75 -3.69 -5.95 -18.21
C VAL A 75 -3.54 -7.26 -19.00
N LEU A 76 -2.66 -8.17 -18.59
CA LEU A 76 -2.52 -9.48 -19.26
C LEU A 76 -3.80 -10.31 -19.18
N TRP A 77 -4.53 -10.23 -18.06
CA TRP A 77 -5.83 -10.88 -17.94
C TRP A 77 -6.90 -10.19 -18.78
N GLU A 78 -6.94 -8.86 -18.80
CA GLU A 78 -7.85 -8.09 -19.69
C GLU A 78 -7.58 -8.36 -21.19
N GLU A 79 -6.34 -8.67 -21.54
CA GLU A 79 -5.90 -9.04 -22.90
C GLU A 79 -6.10 -10.54 -23.22
N ASP A 80 -6.73 -11.32 -22.33
CA ASP A 80 -6.90 -12.79 -22.43
C ASP A 80 -5.57 -13.57 -22.57
N LEU A 81 -4.46 -13.00 -22.07
CA LEU A 81 -3.11 -13.59 -22.14
C LEU A 81 -2.75 -14.45 -20.92
N CYS A 82 -3.51 -14.38 -19.83
CA CYS A 82 -3.40 -15.27 -18.67
C CYS A 82 -4.76 -15.49 -18.01
N ASP A 83 -4.90 -16.59 -17.27
CA ASP A 83 -6.15 -16.87 -16.57
C ASP A 83 -6.25 -16.14 -15.22
N PHE A 84 -7.44 -16.17 -14.60
CA PHE A 84 -7.67 -15.53 -13.30
C PHE A 84 -6.82 -16.17 -12.18
N LEU A 85 -6.57 -17.48 -12.25
CA LEU A 85 -5.78 -18.20 -11.25
C LEU A 85 -4.31 -17.76 -11.32
N ASP A 86 -3.77 -17.61 -12.53
CA ASP A 86 -2.43 -17.13 -12.83
C ASP A 86 -2.22 -15.72 -12.26
N VAL A 87 -3.17 -14.79 -12.48
CA VAL A 87 -3.12 -13.45 -11.89
C VAL A 87 -3.20 -13.50 -10.36
N THR A 88 -4.09 -14.32 -9.81
CA THR A 88 -4.24 -14.46 -8.36
C THR A 88 -2.96 -14.97 -7.71
N ILE A 89 -2.35 -16.01 -8.28
CA ILE A 89 -1.09 -16.59 -7.80
C ILE A 89 0.05 -15.58 -7.99
N GLY A 90 0.12 -14.90 -9.13
CA GLY A 90 1.14 -13.88 -9.41
C GLY A 90 1.08 -12.72 -8.42
N LEU A 91 -0.11 -12.22 -8.10
CA LEU A 91 -0.31 -11.20 -7.07
C LEU A 91 0.07 -11.71 -5.67
N TRP A 92 -0.22 -12.96 -5.35
CA TRP A 92 0.17 -13.57 -4.07
C TRP A 92 1.69 -13.66 -3.93
N ARG A 93 2.39 -14.06 -4.99
CA ARG A 93 3.87 -14.06 -5.04
C ARG A 93 4.46 -12.66 -4.88
N LEU A 94 3.87 -11.66 -5.53
CA LEU A 94 4.26 -10.26 -5.35
C LEU A 94 4.05 -9.78 -3.91
N GLN A 95 2.98 -10.23 -3.24
CA GLN A 95 2.74 -9.95 -1.81
C GLN A 95 3.80 -10.60 -0.91
N GLU A 96 4.20 -11.83 -1.21
CA GLU A 96 5.24 -12.55 -0.47
C GLU A 96 6.59 -11.84 -0.61
N VAL A 97 6.98 -11.50 -1.84
CA VAL A 97 8.18 -10.69 -2.13
C VAL A 97 8.17 -9.37 -1.36
N MET A 98 7.05 -8.63 -1.39
CA MET A 98 6.92 -7.37 -0.66
C MET A 98 7.12 -7.56 0.86
N ARG A 99 6.56 -8.62 1.44
CA ARG A 99 6.69 -8.93 2.88
C ARG A 99 8.13 -9.26 3.27
N GLU A 100 8.83 -10.05 2.45
CA GLU A 100 10.22 -10.41 2.70
C GLU A 100 11.15 -9.19 2.62
N ILE A 101 10.94 -8.30 1.63
CA ILE A 101 11.67 -7.02 1.53
C ILE A 101 11.38 -6.13 2.75
N ALA A 102 10.12 -6.11 3.22
CA ALA A 102 9.71 -5.36 4.40
C ALA A 102 10.41 -5.86 5.67
N TRP A 103 10.45 -7.18 5.88
CA TRP A 103 11.12 -7.79 7.03
C TRP A 103 12.63 -7.66 7.01
N GLY A 104 13.26 -7.73 5.84
CA GLY A 104 14.71 -7.64 5.69
C GLY A 104 15.29 -6.23 5.88
N SER A 105 14.46 -5.19 5.99
CA SER A 105 14.90 -3.79 6.04
C SER A 105 14.46 -3.10 7.34
N PRO A 106 15.41 -2.68 8.20
CA PRO A 106 15.06 -1.92 9.39
C PRO A 106 14.48 -0.56 9.01
N VAL A 107 13.28 -0.26 9.51
CA VAL A 107 12.68 1.08 9.43
C VAL A 107 13.57 2.04 10.22
N ILE A 108 14.15 3.04 9.56
CA ILE A 108 14.92 4.08 10.23
C ILE A 108 13.92 5.01 10.91
N THR A 109 13.66 4.79 12.20
CA THR A 109 12.81 5.69 13.00
C THR A 109 13.67 6.76 13.67
N GLY A 110 13.37 8.04 13.39
CA GLY A 110 13.83 9.15 14.22
C GLY A 110 13.00 9.26 15.50
N PRO A 111 13.41 10.09 16.50
CA PRO A 111 12.57 10.36 17.66
C PRO A 111 11.31 11.11 17.21
N ILE A 112 10.17 10.44 17.19
CA ILE A 112 8.87 11.03 16.84
C ILE A 112 8.09 11.27 18.12
N ASN A 113 7.71 12.52 18.37
CA ASN A 113 6.66 12.88 19.31
C ASN A 113 5.35 12.28 18.76
N ALA A 114 4.87 11.18 19.36
CA ALA A 114 3.64 10.44 19.03
C ALA A 114 3.41 10.20 17.51
N PRO A 115 3.63 8.96 17.00
CA PRO A 115 3.44 8.69 15.57
C PRO A 115 1.99 8.95 15.13
N CYS A 116 1.82 9.63 13.99
CA CYS A 116 0.52 9.78 13.35
C CYS A 116 -0.06 8.41 13.00
N ARG A 117 -1.37 8.23 13.16
CA ARG A 117 -2.06 6.95 13.00
C ARG A 117 -2.83 6.89 11.69
N ALA A 118 -2.62 5.82 10.92
CA ALA A 118 -3.32 5.58 9.66
C ALA A 118 -3.96 4.20 9.61
N LEU A 119 -5.18 4.11 9.06
CA LEU A 119 -5.84 2.85 8.71
C LEU A 119 -6.01 2.75 7.20
N PHE A 120 -5.52 1.68 6.58
CA PHE A 120 -5.73 1.40 5.16
C PHE A 120 -6.69 0.23 4.97
N SER A 121 -7.59 0.35 4.00
CA SER A 121 -8.60 -0.66 3.73
C SER A 121 -8.97 -0.63 2.25
N PRO A 122 -9.16 -1.78 1.58
CA PRO A 122 -9.95 -1.80 0.35
C PRO A 122 -11.41 -1.46 0.66
N MET A 123 -12.20 -1.18 -0.36
CA MET A 123 -13.63 -0.93 -0.17
C MET A 123 -14.31 -2.17 0.42
N PRO A 124 -15.28 -2.01 1.34
CA PRO A 124 -15.97 -3.16 1.94
C PRO A 124 -16.54 -4.12 0.88
N GLY A 125 -16.19 -5.39 0.98
CA GLY A 125 -16.58 -6.44 0.03
C GLY A 125 -15.60 -6.68 -1.13
N GLU A 126 -14.61 -5.80 -1.36
CA GLU A 126 -13.54 -6.06 -2.31
C GLU A 126 -12.52 -7.05 -1.76
N GLN A 127 -12.06 -7.97 -2.61
CA GLN A 127 -11.00 -8.92 -2.28
C GLN A 127 -9.59 -8.37 -2.57
N HIS A 128 -9.49 -7.28 -3.33
CA HIS A 128 -8.24 -6.68 -3.81
C HIS A 128 -7.51 -5.90 -2.70
N SER A 129 -6.72 -6.59 -1.87
CA SER A 129 -6.03 -5.98 -0.72
C SER A 129 -4.58 -5.55 -0.98
N PHE A 130 -4.04 -5.81 -2.19
CA PHE A 130 -2.65 -5.51 -2.52
C PHE A 130 -2.33 -4.02 -2.40
N GLY A 131 -3.16 -3.16 -2.98
CA GLY A 131 -2.98 -1.70 -2.92
C GLY A 131 -2.98 -1.17 -1.49
N ALA A 132 -3.92 -1.61 -0.66
CA ALA A 132 -3.99 -1.20 0.75
C ALA A 132 -2.74 -1.63 1.54
N THR A 133 -2.23 -2.84 1.28
CA THR A 133 -1.01 -3.36 1.94
C THR A 133 0.24 -2.59 1.49
N MET A 134 0.33 -2.24 0.21
CA MET A 134 1.44 -1.43 -0.32
C MET A 134 1.47 -0.02 0.28
N VAL A 135 0.31 0.65 0.36
CA VAL A 135 0.23 1.99 0.98
C VAL A 135 0.56 1.91 2.47
N HIS A 136 0.05 0.90 3.18
CA HIS A 136 0.39 0.63 4.57
C HIS A 136 1.91 0.55 4.78
N GLU A 137 2.61 -0.24 3.96
CA GLU A 137 4.05 -0.42 4.08
C GLU A 137 4.84 0.89 3.86
N VAL A 138 4.42 1.72 2.88
CA VAL A 138 4.99 3.06 2.66
C VAL A 138 4.81 3.96 3.89
N PHE A 139 3.67 3.89 4.56
CA PHE A 139 3.41 4.68 5.76
C PHE A 139 4.20 4.18 6.98
N VAL A 140 4.33 2.87 7.17
CA VAL A 140 5.18 2.28 8.22
C VAL A 140 6.62 2.76 8.07
N ARG A 141 7.14 2.79 6.83
CA ARG A 141 8.49 3.28 6.52
C ARG A 141 8.68 4.76 6.79
N ALA A 142 7.61 5.54 6.60
CA ALA A 142 7.55 6.95 6.99
C ALA A 142 7.27 7.14 8.49
N ALA A 143 7.34 6.07 9.29
CA ALA A 143 7.20 6.04 10.73
C ALA A 143 5.81 6.48 11.26
N TRP A 144 4.77 6.25 10.46
CA TRP A 144 3.39 6.27 10.92
C TRP A 144 3.03 4.98 11.66
N GLU A 145 2.17 5.07 12.66
CA GLU A 145 1.50 3.91 13.24
C GLU A 145 0.36 3.49 12.30
N SER A 146 0.70 2.65 11.32
CA SER A 146 -0.23 2.22 10.28
C SER A 146 -0.82 0.85 10.56
N GLU A 147 -2.08 0.64 10.20
CA GLU A 147 -2.76 -0.65 10.19
C GLU A 147 -3.44 -0.87 8.84
N VAL A 148 -3.63 -2.14 8.45
CA VAL A 148 -4.32 -2.53 7.22
C VAL A 148 -5.40 -3.56 7.50
N LEU A 149 -6.55 -3.40 6.86
CA LEU A 149 -7.61 -4.41 6.79
C LEU A 149 -7.51 -5.16 5.46
N VAL A 150 -7.66 -6.49 5.52
CA VAL A 150 -7.64 -7.38 4.35
C VAL A 150 -9.05 -7.89 4.12
N ALA A 151 -9.59 -7.65 2.92
CA ALA A 151 -10.95 -8.02 2.51
C ALA A 151 -12.03 -7.77 3.59
N PRO A 152 -12.13 -6.56 4.16
CA PRO A 152 -13.07 -6.30 5.24
C PRO A 152 -14.50 -6.21 4.74
N ASP A 153 -15.43 -6.59 5.61
CA ASP A 153 -16.81 -6.14 5.50
C ASP A 153 -16.98 -4.74 6.13
N MET A 154 -18.16 -4.13 5.92
CA MET A 154 -18.46 -2.80 6.45
C MET A 154 -18.41 -2.77 7.99
N ARG A 155 -18.82 -3.86 8.66
CA ARG A 155 -18.86 -3.94 10.11
C ARG A 155 -17.45 -3.95 10.69
N GLN A 156 -16.53 -4.67 10.08
CA GLN A 156 -15.13 -4.73 10.47
C GLN A 156 -14.46 -3.37 10.32
N LEU A 157 -14.66 -2.69 9.19
CA LEU A 157 -14.13 -1.34 8.97
C LEU A 157 -14.66 -0.34 10.01
N VAL A 158 -15.97 -0.28 10.19
CA VAL A 158 -16.61 0.63 11.16
C VAL A 158 -16.17 0.32 12.60
N SER A 159 -16.15 -0.97 12.98
CA SER A 159 -15.68 -1.39 14.30
C SER A 159 -14.23 -0.99 14.54
N LYS A 160 -13.37 -1.13 13.53
CA LYS A 160 -11.95 -0.76 13.64
C LYS A 160 -11.78 0.74 13.88
N VAL A 161 -12.52 1.57 13.14
CA VAL A 161 -12.53 3.03 13.26
C VAL A 161 -13.15 3.51 14.59
N ALA A 162 -14.16 2.80 15.10
CA ALA A 162 -14.83 3.16 16.35
C ALA A 162 -13.98 2.87 17.61
N ASN A 163 -13.10 1.86 17.54
CA ASN A 163 -12.34 1.38 18.69
C ASN A 163 -10.92 1.97 18.81
N LYS A 164 -10.46 2.74 17.82
CA LYS A 164 -9.13 3.35 17.82
C LYS A 164 -9.15 4.69 17.09
N SER A 165 -8.43 5.68 17.63
CA SER A 165 -8.23 6.97 16.97
C SER A 165 -7.27 6.83 15.79
N TYR A 166 -7.68 7.36 14.63
CA TYR A 166 -6.83 7.51 13.45
C TYR A 166 -6.83 8.97 13.01
N ASP A 167 -5.66 9.47 12.62
CA ASP A 167 -5.53 10.78 11.97
C ASP A 167 -5.94 10.68 10.50
N LEU A 168 -5.76 9.50 9.91
CA LEU A 168 -6.00 9.22 8.51
C LEU A 168 -6.67 7.84 8.31
N VAL A 169 -7.65 7.77 7.41
CA VAL A 169 -8.15 6.53 6.82
C VAL A 169 -7.95 6.59 5.30
N GLY A 170 -7.27 5.59 4.74
CA GLY A 170 -7.09 5.44 3.30
C GLY A 170 -7.95 4.31 2.74
N LEU A 171 -8.79 4.62 1.75
CA LEU A 171 -9.59 3.63 1.03
C LEU A 171 -8.99 3.37 -0.35
N THR A 172 -8.74 2.10 -0.68
CA THR A 172 -8.40 1.70 -2.06
C THR A 172 -9.64 1.22 -2.78
N VAL A 173 -9.84 1.68 -4.01
CA VAL A 173 -11.00 1.42 -4.84
C VAL A 173 -10.54 0.76 -6.14
N SER A 174 -11.02 -0.43 -6.46
CA SER A 174 -10.61 -1.13 -7.69
C SER A 174 -11.40 -0.68 -8.91
N CYS A 175 -12.53 -1.32 -9.23
CA CYS A 175 -13.26 -1.13 -10.49
C CYS A 175 -14.79 -1.15 -10.33
N ASP A 176 -15.32 -1.96 -9.42
CA ASP A 176 -16.78 -2.19 -9.29
C ASP A 176 -17.47 -1.30 -8.25
N VAL A 177 -16.84 -0.18 -7.87
CA VAL A 177 -17.33 0.71 -6.81
C VAL A 177 -17.94 1.97 -7.38
N THR A 178 -19.18 2.25 -6.98
CA THR A 178 -19.87 3.49 -7.33
C THR A 178 -19.49 4.63 -6.39
N THR A 179 -19.55 5.87 -6.89
CA THR A 179 -19.39 7.10 -6.07
C THR A 179 -20.36 7.11 -4.88
N GLU A 180 -21.58 6.59 -5.05
CA GLU A 180 -22.57 6.50 -3.97
C GLU A 180 -22.13 5.53 -2.85
N SER A 181 -21.64 4.34 -3.21
CA SER A 181 -21.14 3.36 -2.25
C SER A 181 -19.93 3.90 -1.49
N LEU A 182 -19.01 4.56 -2.20
CA LEU A 182 -17.87 5.25 -1.60
C LEU A 182 -18.33 6.33 -0.63
N SER A 183 -19.26 7.21 -1.04
CA SER A 183 -19.78 8.27 -0.17
C SER A 183 -20.46 7.74 1.09
N ARG A 184 -21.23 6.65 0.97
CA ARG A 184 -21.86 5.98 2.12
C ARG A 184 -20.82 5.46 3.10
N THR A 185 -19.74 4.86 2.58
CA THR A 185 -18.62 4.34 3.39
C THR A 185 -17.90 5.47 4.11
N ILE A 186 -17.56 6.56 3.41
CA ILE A 186 -16.93 7.76 3.98
C ILE A 186 -17.80 8.34 5.11
N LYS A 187 -19.11 8.49 4.88
CA LYS A 187 -20.05 8.97 5.91
C LYS A 187 -20.09 8.06 7.13
N ALA A 188 -20.12 6.74 6.93
CA ALA A 188 -20.11 5.77 8.03
C ALA A 188 -18.84 5.88 8.88
N ILE A 189 -17.65 5.96 8.24
CA ILE A 189 -16.37 6.16 8.91
C ILE A 189 -16.41 7.43 9.77
N ARG A 190 -16.81 8.57 9.18
CA ARG A 190 -16.89 9.84 9.90
C ARG A 190 -17.87 9.80 11.07
N SER A 191 -18.99 9.08 10.95
CA SER A 191 -20.00 9.00 12.02
C SER A 191 -19.56 8.21 13.25
N VAL A 192 -18.60 7.30 13.11
CA VAL A 192 -18.12 6.45 14.20
C VAL A 192 -16.70 6.77 14.67
N SER A 193 -16.00 7.64 13.94
CA SER A 193 -14.63 8.03 14.26
C SER A 193 -14.53 8.69 15.63
N MET A 194 -13.54 8.27 16.42
CA MET A 194 -13.20 8.95 17.68
C MET A 194 -12.56 10.33 17.44
N CYS A 195 -12.00 10.54 16.23
CA CYS A 195 -11.43 11.82 15.81
C CYS A 195 -12.45 12.61 14.99
N GLN A 196 -12.85 13.79 15.47
CA GLN A 196 -13.78 14.68 14.74
C GLN A 196 -13.23 15.13 13.38
N ASN A 197 -11.89 15.21 13.25
CA ASN A 197 -11.20 15.65 12.03
C ASN A 197 -10.38 14.52 11.39
N VAL A 198 -10.91 13.29 11.35
CA VAL A 198 -10.27 12.21 10.60
C VAL A 198 -10.18 12.59 9.12
N TYR A 199 -8.99 12.52 8.55
CA TYR A 199 -8.81 12.68 7.12
C TYR A 199 -9.10 11.38 6.40
N ILE A 200 -9.78 11.45 5.27
CA ILE A 200 -10.12 10.31 4.43
C ILE A 200 -9.53 10.52 3.05
N LEU A 201 -8.55 9.70 2.70
CA LEU A 201 -7.96 9.67 1.37
C LEU A 201 -8.49 8.48 0.59
N VAL A 202 -8.67 8.66 -0.71
CA VAL A 202 -9.12 7.58 -1.61
C VAL A 202 -8.14 7.44 -2.77
N GLY A 203 -7.87 6.21 -3.18
CA GLY A 203 -6.98 5.92 -4.30
C GLY A 203 -7.33 4.60 -4.95
N GLY A 204 -6.50 4.15 -5.88
CA GLY A 204 -6.75 2.93 -6.65
C GLY A 204 -7.25 3.20 -8.06
N HIS A 205 -7.43 2.14 -8.83
CA HIS A 205 -7.60 2.23 -10.29
C HIS A 205 -8.82 3.07 -10.69
N ALA A 206 -9.99 2.84 -10.10
CA ALA A 206 -11.22 3.59 -10.40
C ALA A 206 -11.06 5.10 -10.12
N VAL A 207 -10.38 5.46 -9.02
CA VAL A 207 -10.13 6.87 -8.66
C VAL A 207 -9.12 7.50 -9.62
N ASN A 208 -8.11 6.76 -10.06
CA ASN A 208 -7.13 7.24 -11.03
C ASN A 208 -7.79 7.47 -12.41
N SER A 209 -8.72 6.62 -12.80
CA SER A 209 -9.50 6.74 -14.04
C SER A 209 -10.56 7.85 -13.98
N ASN A 210 -11.14 8.11 -12.80
CA ASN A 210 -12.07 9.21 -12.56
C ASN A 210 -11.77 9.95 -11.24
N PRO A 211 -10.83 10.92 -11.25
CA PRO A 211 -10.44 11.64 -10.03
C PRO A 211 -11.59 12.42 -9.36
N ALA A 212 -12.62 12.82 -10.11
CA ALA A 212 -13.78 13.54 -9.58
C ALA A 212 -14.58 12.69 -8.56
N MET A 213 -14.56 11.36 -8.71
CA MET A 213 -15.20 10.41 -7.79
C MET A 213 -14.81 10.65 -6.33
N ALA A 214 -13.54 10.96 -6.08
CA ALA A 214 -13.02 11.20 -4.73
C ALA A 214 -13.71 12.40 -4.08
N LEU A 215 -13.77 13.52 -4.81
CA LEU A 215 -14.35 14.76 -4.33
C LEU A 215 -15.86 14.64 -4.17
N GLU A 216 -16.54 14.05 -5.16
CA GLU A 216 -17.99 13.82 -5.13
C GLU A 216 -18.42 12.91 -3.98
N ALA A 217 -17.60 11.92 -3.63
CA ALA A 217 -17.87 11.03 -2.51
C ALA A 217 -17.67 11.69 -1.13
N GLY A 218 -16.93 12.81 -1.06
CA GLY A 218 -16.63 13.53 0.17
C GLY A 218 -15.31 13.13 0.83
N ALA A 219 -14.34 12.63 0.05
CA ALA A 219 -12.97 12.41 0.51
C ALA A 219 -12.23 13.76 0.67
N ASP A 220 -11.23 13.80 1.56
CA ASP A 220 -10.37 14.97 1.76
C ASP A 220 -9.28 15.09 0.70
N GLY A 221 -9.10 14.03 -0.10
CA GLY A 221 -8.25 14.05 -1.29
C GLY A 221 -8.04 12.66 -1.89
N SER A 222 -7.29 12.65 -2.99
CA SER A 222 -6.87 11.42 -3.66
C SER A 222 -5.40 11.48 -4.06
N ALA A 223 -4.83 10.30 -4.28
CA ALA A 223 -3.47 10.15 -4.77
C ALA A 223 -3.39 9.03 -5.79
N VAL A 224 -2.48 9.20 -6.76
CA VAL A 224 -2.27 8.25 -7.85
C VAL A 224 -1.50 7.01 -7.42
N ASP A 225 -0.71 7.12 -6.36
CA ASP A 225 0.16 6.09 -5.79
C ASP A 225 0.40 6.28 -4.28
N ALA A 226 1.14 5.35 -3.68
CA ALA A 226 1.43 5.35 -2.25
C ALA A 226 2.31 6.54 -1.78
N PRO A 227 3.39 6.93 -2.49
CA PRO A 227 4.16 8.12 -2.12
C PRO A 227 3.35 9.41 -2.21
N GLY A 228 2.51 9.56 -3.24
CA GLY A 228 1.58 10.67 -3.37
C GLY A 228 0.59 10.73 -2.21
N ALA A 229 0.08 9.58 -1.76
CA ALA A 229 -0.81 9.49 -0.61
C ALA A 229 -0.09 9.93 0.68
N LEU A 230 1.15 9.49 0.88
CA LEU A 230 1.98 9.88 2.02
C LEU A 230 2.28 11.39 2.01
N ALA A 231 2.66 11.95 0.86
CA ALA A 231 2.93 13.38 0.72
C ALA A 231 1.68 14.22 1.01
N LEU A 232 0.50 13.76 0.57
CA LEU A 232 -0.77 14.40 0.89
C LEU A 232 -1.12 14.28 2.37
N ALA A 233 -0.98 13.09 2.96
CA ALA A 233 -1.24 12.86 4.38
C ALA A 233 -0.36 13.73 5.29
N ASN A 234 0.94 13.81 5.02
CA ASN A 234 1.87 14.65 5.77
C ASN A 234 1.49 16.14 5.71
N ARG A 235 0.97 16.62 4.57
CA ARG A 235 0.45 17.99 4.45
C ARG A 235 -0.83 18.18 5.27
N LEU A 236 -1.80 17.28 5.18
CA LEU A 236 -3.09 17.40 5.86
C LEU A 236 -2.94 17.32 7.39
N VAL A 237 -2.24 16.29 7.87
CA VAL A 237 -2.06 16.06 9.32
C VAL A 237 -1.05 17.04 9.92
N GLY A 238 0.03 17.36 9.20
CA GLY A 238 1.04 18.33 9.64
C GLY A 238 0.48 19.75 9.83
N VAL A 239 -0.50 20.16 9.02
CA VAL A 239 -1.22 21.44 9.17
C VAL A 239 -2.11 21.45 10.42
N SER A 240 -2.68 20.30 10.80
CA SER A 240 -3.53 20.19 11.99
C SER A 240 -2.74 20.14 13.29
N ALA A 241 -1.57 19.48 13.33
CA ALA A 241 -0.69 19.48 14.49
C ALA A 241 -0.24 20.90 14.91
N HIS A 242 -0.03 21.80 13.94
CA HIS A 242 0.33 23.20 14.21
C HIS A 242 -0.84 24.08 14.69
N ARG A 243 -2.09 23.71 14.40
CA ARG A 243 -3.28 24.47 14.86
C ARG A 243 -3.59 24.22 16.33
N THR A 244 -3.36 23.01 16.83
CA THR A 244 -3.63 22.65 18.23
C THR A 244 -2.62 23.28 19.19
N VAL A 245 -1.38 23.55 18.74
CA VAL A 245 -0.33 24.18 19.55
C VAL A 245 -0.54 25.70 19.70
N ASN A 246 -1.20 26.36 18.75
CA ASN A 246 -1.46 27.81 18.78
C ASN A 246 -2.79 28.21 19.45
N ALA A 247 -3.53 27.25 20.01
CA ALA A 247 -4.81 27.47 20.69
C ALA A 247 -4.74 27.27 22.21
N GLY A 248 -3.53 27.18 22.78
CA GLY A 248 -3.27 27.06 24.21
C GLY A 248 -2.81 28.37 24.85
#